data_AF-A0A5E4JZB2-F1
#
_entry.id   AF-A0A5E4JZB2-F1
#
_cell.length_a   1.000
_cell.length_b   1.000
_cell.length_c   1.000
_cell.angle_alpha   90.00
_cell.angle_beta   90.00
_cell.angle_gamma   90.00
#
_symmetry.space_group_name_H-M   'P 1'
#
loop_
_entity.id
_entity.type
_entity.pdbx_description
1 polymer ?
#
loop_
_entity_poly.entity_id
_entity_poly.type
_entity_poly.pdbx_seq_one_letter_code
_entity_poly.pdbx_strand_id
1 'polypeptide(L)'
;MSSVLLAGALNSCSGYFEDPYYSDWYKIDDSKIPSYVDNSTNIYCWVFNNIKYQIHGTRCFLPQETLNNGYGDCDDDAVLQLAIYFKRCGKKGSLLVGTNSEGIGHAEADFCGETFYRTYLFNPTKEYSFDDIKFFHEFYAPN
;
A
#
# COMPACT_ATOMS: atom_id res chain seq x y z
N MET A 1 60.29 -2.82 -22.32
CA MET A 1 59.71 -2.14 -21.16
C MET A 1 58.24 -1.94 -21.45
N SER A 2 57.39 -2.61 -20.69
CA SER A 2 55.93 -2.65 -20.85
C SER A 2 55.31 -1.27 -20.62
N SER A 3 54.44 -0.85 -21.52
CA SER A 3 53.49 0.23 -21.28
C SER A 3 52.10 -0.39 -21.16
N VAL A 4 51.52 -0.13 -19.99
CA VAL A 4 50.35 -0.76 -19.40
C VAL A 4 49.07 -0.35 -20.14
N LEU A 5 48.22 -1.34 -20.41
CA LEU A 5 46.82 -1.21 -20.81
C LEU A 5 46.05 -0.36 -19.79
N LEU A 6 45.58 0.81 -20.19
CA LEU A 6 44.57 1.55 -19.44
C LEU A 6 43.17 1.09 -19.89
N ALA A 7 42.79 -0.12 -19.49
CA ALA A 7 41.39 -0.54 -19.51
C ALA A 7 40.72 0.07 -18.28
N GLY A 8 40.23 1.30 -18.43
CA GLY A 8 39.38 1.94 -17.44
C GLY A 8 38.11 1.12 -17.25
N ALA A 9 37.98 0.56 -16.04
CA ALA A 9 36.85 -0.22 -15.59
C ALA A 9 35.53 0.53 -15.75
N LEU A 10 34.69 0.09 -16.69
CA LEU A 10 33.24 0.26 -16.62
C LEU A 10 32.67 -1.00 -15.94
N ASN A 11 32.75 -1.01 -14.62
CA ASN A 11 32.00 -1.88 -13.72
C ASN A 11 31.61 -0.96 -12.56
N SER A 12 30.40 -0.87 -12.06
CA SER A 12 29.22 -1.71 -12.22
C SER A 12 28.15 -1.01 -11.39
N CYS A 13 27.20 -0.31 -12.03
CA CYS A 13 25.97 0.15 -11.37
C CYS A 13 24.77 -0.01 -12.31
N SER A 14 24.71 -1.13 -13.04
CA SER A 14 23.44 -1.68 -13.50
C SER A 14 23.01 -2.74 -12.49
N GLY A 15 22.77 -2.29 -11.25
CA GLY A 15 21.93 -3.05 -10.35
C GLY A 15 20.56 -3.06 -11.00
N TYR A 16 20.23 -4.16 -11.68
CA TYR A 16 18.87 -4.54 -11.96
C TYR A 16 18.12 -4.50 -10.62
N PHE A 17 17.50 -3.37 -10.29
CA PHE A 17 16.24 -3.44 -9.57
C PHE A 17 15.30 -4.07 -10.59
N GLU A 18 15.21 -5.40 -10.58
CA GLU A 18 14.00 -6.03 -11.08
C GLU A 18 12.89 -5.47 -10.20
N ASP A 19 12.25 -4.38 -10.65
CA ASP A 19 10.99 -3.89 -10.06
C ASP A 19 10.10 -5.13 -9.93
N PRO A 20 9.73 -5.57 -8.72
CA PRO A 20 8.65 -6.53 -8.60
C PRO A 20 7.37 -5.78 -8.97
N TYR A 21 7.10 -5.69 -10.27
CA TYR A 21 5.85 -5.20 -10.82
C TYR A 21 4.71 -6.05 -10.23
N TYR A 22 4.06 -5.54 -9.18
CA TYR A 22 2.94 -6.21 -8.53
C TYR A 22 1.66 -5.98 -9.36
N SER A 23 1.64 -6.51 -10.58
CA SER A 23 0.49 -6.41 -11.50
C SER A 23 -0.84 -6.80 -10.83
N ASP A 24 -0.74 -7.71 -9.86
CA ASP A 24 -1.85 -8.30 -9.15
C ASP A 24 -1.81 -7.98 -7.65
N TRP A 25 -1.36 -6.77 -7.28
CA TRP A 25 -1.21 -6.33 -5.89
C TRP A 25 -2.49 -6.58 -5.05
N TYR A 26 -3.66 -6.41 -5.65
CA TYR A 26 -4.97 -6.52 -4.99
C TYR A 26 -5.41 -7.97 -4.70
N LYS A 27 -4.62 -8.99 -5.04
CA LYS A 27 -4.99 -10.39 -4.81
C LYS A 27 -5.12 -10.69 -3.32
N ILE A 28 -6.27 -11.20 -2.93
CA ILE A 28 -6.57 -11.68 -1.58
C ILE A 28 -7.36 -13.00 -1.63
N ASP A 29 -7.12 -13.87 -0.66
CA ASP A 29 -8.00 -14.96 -0.24
C ASP A 29 -9.06 -14.39 0.71
N ASP A 30 -10.23 -14.11 0.14
CA ASP A 30 -11.37 -13.54 0.85
C ASP A 30 -12.26 -14.60 1.54
N SER A 31 -11.83 -15.87 1.60
CA SER A 31 -12.59 -16.94 2.26
C SER A 31 -12.80 -16.71 3.76
N LYS A 32 -11.90 -15.95 4.40
CA LYS A 32 -11.97 -15.58 5.82
C LYS A 32 -12.69 -14.26 6.09
N ILE A 33 -13.01 -13.50 5.03
CA ILE A 33 -13.70 -12.22 5.15
C ILE A 33 -15.21 -12.50 5.20
N PRO A 34 -15.94 -12.10 6.25
CA PRO A 34 -17.37 -12.34 6.34
C PRO A 34 -18.14 -11.77 5.13
N SER A 35 -19.21 -12.43 4.73
CA SER A 35 -19.98 -12.05 3.54
C SER A 35 -20.67 -10.69 3.64
N TYR A 36 -20.91 -10.18 4.86
CA TYR A 36 -21.47 -8.84 5.07
C TYR A 36 -20.47 -7.71 4.75
N VAL A 37 -19.19 -8.03 4.54
CA VAL A 37 -18.15 -7.07 4.19
C VAL A 37 -18.21 -6.83 2.67
N ASP A 38 -19.21 -6.07 2.25
CA ASP A 38 -19.63 -5.93 0.84
C ASP A 38 -19.89 -4.48 0.39
N ASN A 39 -19.58 -3.50 1.24
CA ASN A 39 -19.65 -2.07 0.95
C ASN A 39 -18.58 -1.30 1.73
N SER A 40 -18.33 -0.05 1.36
CA SER A 40 -17.29 0.82 1.92
C SER A 40 -17.30 0.87 3.45
N THR A 41 -18.47 1.08 4.06
CA THR A 41 -18.63 1.17 5.51
C THR A 41 -18.32 -0.15 6.21
N ASN A 42 -18.84 -1.27 5.70
CA ASN A 42 -18.60 -2.59 6.28
C ASN A 42 -17.15 -3.04 6.10
N ILE A 43 -16.51 -2.67 4.98
CA ILE A 43 -15.08 -2.90 4.72
C ILE A 43 -14.23 -2.15 5.74
N TYR A 44 -14.42 -0.83 5.85
CA TYR A 44 -13.71 -0.01 6.81
C TYR A 44 -13.85 -0.55 8.24
N CYS A 45 -15.09 -0.77 8.69
CA CYS A 45 -15.37 -1.27 10.04
C CYS A 45 -14.75 -2.64 10.27
N TRP A 46 -14.79 -3.55 9.30
CA TRP A 46 -14.22 -4.88 9.46
C TRP A 46 -12.70 -4.82 9.54
N VAL A 47 -12.02 -4.11 8.64
CA VAL A 47 -10.57 -3.95 8.68
C VAL A 47 -10.13 -3.30 9.99
N PHE A 48 -10.76 -2.18 10.38
CA PHE A 48 -10.44 -1.48 11.64
C PHE A 48 -10.52 -2.37 12.89
N ASN A 49 -11.47 -3.30 12.92
CA ASN A 49 -11.69 -4.19 14.06
C ASN A 49 -10.86 -5.49 14.02
N ASN A 50 -10.36 -5.90 12.85
CA ASN A 50 -9.71 -7.20 12.68
C ASN A 50 -8.22 -7.10 12.34
N ILE A 51 -7.75 -5.93 11.90
CA ILE A 51 -6.34 -5.66 11.63
C ILE A 51 -5.80 -4.73 12.71
N LYS A 52 -4.79 -5.20 13.44
CA LYS A 52 -4.16 -4.43 14.51
C LYS A 52 -3.25 -3.36 13.91
N TYR A 53 -3.44 -2.11 14.31
CA TYR A 53 -2.51 -1.05 13.93
C TYR A 53 -1.15 -1.23 14.61
N GLN A 54 -0.09 -1.32 13.81
CA GLN A 54 1.27 -1.48 14.28
C GLN A 54 2.26 -0.91 13.26
N ILE A 55 2.86 0.23 13.60
CA ILE A 55 3.95 0.83 12.83
C ILE A 55 5.13 -0.15 12.82
N HIS A 56 5.61 -0.52 11.62
CA HIS A 56 6.70 -1.50 11.47
C HIS A 56 7.90 -1.00 10.68
N GLY A 57 7.86 0.20 10.07
CA GLY A 57 9.03 0.84 9.45
C GLY A 57 9.66 0.04 8.30
N THR A 58 8.89 -0.85 7.68
CA THR A 58 9.28 -1.54 6.44
C THR A 58 8.44 -1.02 5.29
N ARG A 59 8.61 -1.59 4.08
CA ARG A 59 7.67 -1.34 2.99
C ARG A 59 6.22 -1.63 3.39
N CYS A 60 5.30 -0.98 2.71
CA CYS A 60 3.88 -1.34 2.71
C CYS A 60 3.70 -2.81 2.29
N PHE A 61 2.98 -3.56 3.10
CA PHE A 61 2.54 -4.92 2.86
C PHE A 61 1.56 -4.98 1.69
N LEU A 62 1.65 -6.07 0.93
CA LEU A 62 0.58 -6.44 0.02
C LEU A 62 -0.68 -6.77 0.84
N PRO A 63 -1.90 -6.53 0.31
CA PRO A 63 -3.16 -6.87 0.97
C PRO A 63 -3.21 -8.26 1.61
N GLN A 64 -2.71 -9.29 0.90
CA GLN A 64 -2.69 -10.65 1.42
C GLN A 64 -1.72 -10.82 2.61
N GLU A 65 -0.61 -10.09 2.62
CA GLU A 65 0.33 -10.08 3.73
C GLU A 65 -0.32 -9.46 4.96
N THR A 66 -0.99 -8.31 4.83
CA THR A 66 -1.77 -7.68 5.91
C THR A 66 -2.83 -8.62 6.49
N LEU A 67 -3.58 -9.32 5.63
CA LEU A 67 -4.55 -10.33 6.06
C LEU A 67 -3.92 -11.52 6.81
N ASN A 68 -2.76 -11.99 6.35
CA ASN A 68 -2.06 -13.12 6.97
C ASN A 68 -1.43 -12.73 8.31
N ASN A 69 -0.88 -11.52 8.39
CA ASN A 69 -0.21 -10.99 9.56
C ASN A 69 -1.21 -10.56 10.64
N GLY A 70 -2.40 -10.10 10.24
CA GLY A 70 -3.41 -9.54 11.15
C GLY A 70 -2.99 -8.19 11.75
N TYR A 71 -1.97 -7.55 11.18
CA TYR A 71 -1.52 -6.22 11.55
C TYR A 71 -0.94 -5.50 10.33
N GLY A 72 -0.88 -4.17 10.44
CA GLY A 72 -0.27 -3.26 9.48
C GLY A 72 -0.33 -1.84 10.02
N ASP A 73 0.26 -0.88 9.31
CA ASP A 73 0.06 0.53 9.60
C ASP A 73 -0.96 1.19 8.63
N CYS A 74 -0.93 2.51 8.49
CA CYS A 74 -1.98 3.24 7.78
C CYS A 74 -2.06 2.88 6.31
N ASP A 75 -0.92 2.61 5.66
CA ASP A 75 -0.91 2.31 4.24
C ASP A 75 -1.36 0.86 3.97
N ASP A 76 -0.94 -0.09 4.79
CA ASP A 76 -1.37 -1.48 4.72
C ASP A 76 -2.88 -1.63 4.91
N ASP A 77 -3.44 -0.92 5.90
CA ASP A 77 -4.86 -0.91 6.19
C ASP A 77 -5.63 -0.34 4.98
N ALA A 78 -5.16 0.76 4.40
CA ALA A 78 -5.81 1.39 3.25
C ALA A 78 -5.73 0.51 1.99
N VAL A 79 -4.56 -0.06 1.71
CA VAL A 79 -4.32 -0.93 0.56
C VAL A 79 -5.14 -2.23 0.67
N LEU A 80 -5.25 -2.82 1.87
CA LEU A 80 -6.13 -3.95 2.11
C LEU A 80 -7.61 -3.60 1.88
N GLN A 81 -8.07 -2.46 2.40
CA GLN A 81 -9.45 -2.01 2.20
C GLN A 81 -9.81 -1.88 0.72
N LEU A 82 -8.91 -1.30 -0.09
CA LEU A 82 -9.10 -1.14 -1.53
C LEU A 82 -9.12 -2.49 -2.27
N ALA A 83 -8.27 -3.44 -1.86
CA ALA A 83 -8.29 -4.79 -2.42
C ALA A 83 -9.62 -5.51 -2.12
N ILE A 84 -10.14 -5.40 -0.90
CA ILE A 84 -11.44 -5.95 -0.53
C ILE A 84 -12.56 -5.27 -1.32
N TYR A 85 -12.53 -3.94 -1.46
CA TYR A 85 -13.54 -3.19 -2.21
C TYR A 85 -13.59 -3.60 -3.68
N PHE A 86 -12.43 -3.77 -4.31
CA PHE A 86 -12.37 -4.29 -5.67
C PHE A 86 -12.90 -5.71 -5.76
N LYS A 87 -12.48 -6.60 -4.86
CA LYS A 87 -12.86 -8.01 -4.87
C LYS A 87 -14.35 -8.25 -4.60
N ARG A 88 -14.92 -7.55 -3.62
CA ARG A 88 -16.29 -7.75 -3.13
C ARG A 88 -17.31 -6.88 -3.84
N CYS A 89 -16.94 -5.66 -4.21
CA CYS A 89 -17.86 -4.69 -4.80
C CYS A 89 -17.64 -4.48 -6.30
N GLY A 90 -16.53 -4.98 -6.87
CA GLY A 90 -16.18 -4.77 -8.28
C GLY A 90 -15.84 -3.32 -8.62
N LYS A 91 -15.49 -2.51 -7.61
CA LYS A 91 -15.24 -1.07 -7.74
C LYS A 91 -13.78 -0.74 -7.45
N LYS A 92 -13.26 0.26 -8.15
CA LYS A 92 -11.90 0.79 -7.96
C LYS A 92 -11.97 2.08 -7.16
N GLY A 93 -11.39 2.08 -5.97
CA GLY A 93 -11.17 3.30 -5.18
C GLY A 93 -9.83 3.97 -5.52
N SER A 94 -9.35 4.83 -4.65
CA SER A 94 -8.01 5.42 -4.73
C SER A 94 -7.34 5.42 -3.35
N LEU A 95 -6.00 5.45 -3.36
CA LEU A 95 -5.20 5.59 -2.16
C LEU A 95 -4.83 7.07 -1.99
N LEU A 96 -5.26 7.66 -0.89
CA LEU A 96 -4.89 9.02 -0.52
C LEU A 96 -3.66 8.96 0.38
N VAL A 97 -2.67 9.80 0.10
CA VAL A 97 -1.45 9.93 0.90
C VAL A 97 -1.27 11.39 1.26
N GLY A 98 -0.89 11.65 2.51
CA GLY A 98 -0.81 12.99 3.04
C GLY A 98 -0.22 13.00 4.44
N THR A 99 -0.66 13.96 5.25
CA THR A 99 -0.28 14.07 6.65
C THR A 99 -1.50 14.20 7.54
N ASN A 100 -1.43 13.63 8.74
CA ASN A 100 -2.43 13.88 9.78
C ASN A 100 -2.21 15.28 10.43
N SER A 101 -3.05 15.65 11.42
CA SER A 101 -2.92 16.92 12.15
C SER A 101 -1.60 17.13 12.88
N GLU A 102 -0.85 16.06 13.13
CA GLU A 102 0.45 16.10 13.81
C GLU A 102 1.60 16.24 12.80
N GLY A 103 1.30 16.32 11.50
CA GLY A 103 2.30 16.37 10.44
C GLY A 103 2.96 15.02 10.14
N ILE A 104 2.43 13.92 10.70
CA ILE A 104 2.93 12.57 10.46
C ILE A 104 2.35 12.06 9.15
N GLY A 105 3.21 11.47 8.31
CA GLY A 105 2.80 10.83 7.06
C GLY A 105 1.71 9.79 7.32
N HIS A 106 0.65 9.81 6.51
CA HIS A 106 -0.52 8.97 6.69
C HIS A 106 -1.14 8.61 5.34
N ALA A 107 -1.84 7.48 5.29
CA ALA A 107 -2.55 7.01 4.11
C ALA A 107 -3.98 6.58 4.46
N GLU A 108 -4.90 6.79 3.53
CA GLU A 108 -6.33 6.48 3.69
C GLU A 108 -6.90 5.92 2.38
N ALA A 109 -7.87 5.01 2.50
CA ALA A 109 -8.63 4.49 1.36
C ALA A 109 -9.80 5.42 1.02
N ASP A 110 -9.89 5.85 -0.24
CA ASP A 110 -11.07 6.51 -0.78
C ASP A 110 -11.92 5.53 -1.60
N PHE A 111 -13.18 5.37 -1.22
CA PHE A 111 -14.13 4.45 -1.86
C PHE A 111 -14.98 5.15 -2.93
N CYS A 112 -14.36 5.96 -3.78
CA CYS A 112 -15.02 6.82 -4.79
C CYS A 112 -15.73 8.05 -4.19
N GLY A 113 -15.03 8.82 -3.37
CA GLY A 113 -15.52 10.01 -2.69
C GLY A 113 -16.06 9.75 -1.27
N GLU A 114 -16.02 8.50 -0.82
CA GLU A 114 -16.31 8.11 0.56
C GLU A 114 -14.99 7.74 1.24
N THR A 115 -14.48 8.61 2.10
CA THR A 115 -13.27 8.35 2.90
C THR A 115 -13.64 8.27 4.38
N PHE A 116 -13.19 7.23 5.06
CA PHE A 116 -13.41 7.03 6.50
C PHE A 116 -12.12 7.31 7.24
N TYR A 117 -11.91 8.56 7.62
CA TYR A 117 -10.66 8.96 8.26
C TYR A 117 -10.52 8.31 9.63
N ARG A 118 -9.43 7.55 9.81
CA ARG A 118 -9.07 7.04 11.13
C ARG A 118 -8.62 8.18 12.06
N THR A 119 -8.03 9.22 11.49
CA THR A 119 -7.62 10.45 12.18
C THR A 119 -8.56 11.60 11.86
N TYR A 120 -9.03 12.34 12.86
CA TYR A 120 -10.01 13.43 12.68
C TYR A 120 -9.57 14.57 11.75
N LEU A 121 -8.28 14.64 11.40
CA LEU A 121 -7.71 15.64 10.50
C LEU A 121 -6.64 14.98 9.64
N PHE A 122 -7.00 14.69 8.39
CA PHE A 122 -6.10 14.22 7.35
C PHE A 122 -6.10 15.22 6.19
N ASN A 123 -4.91 15.62 5.75
CA ASN A 123 -4.73 16.51 4.61
C ASN A 123 -4.08 15.74 3.45
N PRO A 124 -4.87 15.26 2.46
CA PRO A 124 -4.32 14.55 1.32
C PRO A 124 -3.45 15.47 0.47
N THR A 125 -2.25 15.02 0.13
CA THR A 125 -1.32 15.74 -0.76
C THR A 125 -1.12 15.02 -2.09
N LYS A 126 -1.41 13.72 -2.13
CA LYS A 126 -1.31 12.89 -3.33
C LYS A 126 -2.42 11.85 -3.35
N GLU A 127 -2.90 11.55 -4.53
CA GLU A 127 -3.85 10.47 -4.81
C GLU A 127 -3.19 9.50 -5.80
N TYR A 128 -3.28 8.21 -5.51
CA TYR A 128 -2.93 7.14 -6.44
C TYR A 128 -4.21 6.46 -6.89
N SER A 129 -4.40 6.38 -8.22
CA SER A 129 -5.48 5.57 -8.77
C SER A 129 -5.27 4.11 -8.42
N PHE A 130 -6.34 3.31 -8.37
CA PHE A 130 -6.26 1.87 -8.06
C PHE A 130 -5.18 1.13 -8.89
N ASP A 131 -5.03 1.46 -10.17
CA ASP A 131 -4.08 0.79 -11.06
C ASP A 131 -2.62 1.25 -10.84
N ASP A 132 -2.42 2.39 -10.18
CA ASP A 132 -1.11 2.95 -9.84
C ASP A 132 -0.61 2.50 -8.46
N ILE A 133 -1.49 1.97 -7.59
CA ILE A 133 -1.11 1.47 -6.25
C ILE A 133 -0.06 0.35 -6.32
N LYS A 134 0.02 -0.38 -7.43
CA LYS A 134 1.07 -1.40 -7.65
C LYS A 134 2.51 -0.87 -7.49
N PHE A 135 2.72 0.44 -7.68
CA PHE A 135 4.01 1.08 -7.50
C PHE A 135 4.22 1.60 -6.07
N PHE A 136 3.15 1.73 -5.27
CA PHE A 136 3.19 2.32 -3.94
C PHE A 136 4.06 1.54 -2.95
N HIS A 137 4.09 0.21 -3.07
CA HIS A 137 4.85 -0.70 -2.20
C HIS A 137 6.37 -0.47 -2.21
N GLU A 138 6.90 0.25 -3.19
CA GLU A 138 8.34 0.53 -3.34
C GLU A 138 8.74 1.89 -2.75
N PHE A 139 7.80 2.82 -2.58
CA PHE A 139 8.12 4.22 -2.21
C PHE A 139 8.33 4.44 -0.71
N TYR A 140 7.84 3.53 0.14
CA TYR A 140 7.99 3.61 1.60
C TYR A 140 9.09 2.67 2.10
N ALA A 141 10.32 2.86 1.63
CA ALA A 141 11.50 2.46 2.40
C ALA A 141 11.93 3.70 3.21
N PRO A 142 11.79 3.71 4.55
CA PRO A 142 12.24 4.84 5.35
C PRO A 142 13.75 5.05 5.16
N ASN A 143 14.14 6.30 4.94
CA ASN A 143 15.50 6.77 5.17
C ASN A 143 15.79 6.79 6.68
#